data_AF-A0A1H5MNM2-F1
#
_entry.id   AF-A0A1H5MNM2-F1
#
_cell.length_a   1.000
_cell.length_b   1.000
_cell.length_c   1.000
_cell.angle_alpha   90.00
_cell.angle_beta   90.00
_cell.angle_gamma   90.00
#
_symmetry.space_group_name_H-M   'P 1'
#
loop_
_entity.id
_entity.type
_entity.pdbx_description
1 polymer ?
#
loop_
_entity_poly.entity_id
_entity_poly.type
_entity_poly.pdbx_seq_one_letter_code
_entity_poly.pdbx_strand_id
1 'polypeptide(L)'
;MKKKDTKKKTLPIESAFRVLSFIFAAILISACSKDIVFPNSEVVPAAEAVLKIDENSSNNYEVKLVVENLAAPERLTPSRRNYVVWMVTKKHGTINIGNLKVNRKNKAELETMTPYEPIRVFITAEDGDEVVLPSTQVVLDSGKFKK
;
A
#
# COMPACT_ATOMS: atom_id res chain seq x y z
N MET A 1 -35.43 -51.16 -36.12
CA MET A 1 -34.32 -50.66 -35.28
C MET A 1 -33.59 -49.54 -36.06
N LYS A 2 -33.84 -48.25 -35.77
CA LYS A 2 -33.16 -47.12 -36.44
C LYS A 2 -32.04 -46.60 -35.53
N LYS A 3 -30.77 -46.74 -35.96
CA LYS A 3 -29.63 -46.05 -35.33
C LYS A 3 -29.72 -44.56 -35.66
N LYS A 4 -29.68 -43.69 -34.65
CA LYS A 4 -29.52 -42.24 -34.81
C LYS A 4 -28.03 -41.95 -34.89
N ASP A 5 -27.56 -41.47 -36.03
CA ASP A 5 -26.21 -40.94 -36.20
C ASP A 5 -26.11 -39.53 -35.59
N THR A 6 -25.48 -39.41 -34.43
CA THR A 6 -25.11 -38.13 -33.84
C THR A 6 -23.83 -37.60 -34.49
N LYS A 7 -23.97 -36.65 -35.42
CA LYS A 7 -22.87 -35.91 -36.04
C LYS A 7 -22.18 -35.03 -34.99
N LYS A 8 -20.95 -35.37 -34.58
CA LYS A 8 -20.13 -34.51 -33.71
C LYS A 8 -19.71 -33.26 -34.51
N LYS A 9 -20.17 -32.08 -34.08
CA LYS A 9 -19.68 -30.80 -34.59
C LYS A 9 -18.32 -30.51 -33.98
N THR A 10 -17.26 -30.54 -34.79
CA THR A 10 -15.92 -30.09 -34.40
C THR A 10 -15.77 -28.61 -34.73
N LEU A 11 -15.22 -27.83 -33.80
CA LEU A 11 -14.97 -26.40 -33.99
C LEU A 11 -13.76 -26.19 -34.93
N PRO A 12 -13.80 -25.21 -35.86
CA PRO A 12 -12.67 -24.91 -36.74
C PRO A 12 -11.48 -24.37 -35.94
N ILE A 13 -10.26 -24.75 -36.33
CA ILE A 13 -9.00 -24.37 -35.64
C ILE A 13 -8.83 -22.84 -35.55
N GLU A 14 -9.19 -22.10 -36.60
CA GLU A 14 -9.18 -20.63 -36.62
C GLU A 14 -10.13 -20.02 -35.57
N SER A 15 -11.29 -20.65 -35.37
CA SER A 15 -12.26 -20.24 -34.36
C SER A 15 -11.75 -20.54 -32.96
N ALA A 16 -11.05 -21.67 -32.79
CA ALA A 16 -10.41 -22.03 -31.53
C ALA A 16 -9.28 -21.06 -31.17
N PHE A 17 -8.44 -20.66 -32.14
CA PHE A 17 -7.37 -19.67 -31.92
C PHE A 17 -7.90 -18.30 -31.52
N ARG A 18 -8.97 -17.82 -32.18
CA ARG A 18 -9.62 -16.55 -31.81
C ARG A 18 -10.19 -16.60 -30.41
N VAL A 19 -10.91 -17.67 -30.06
CA VAL A 19 -11.47 -17.86 -28.72
C VAL A 19 -10.37 -17.94 -27.67
N LEU A 20 -9.27 -18.66 -27.94
CA LEU A 20 -8.15 -18.80 -27.02
C LEU A 20 -7.41 -17.47 -26.80
N SER A 21 -7.28 -16.65 -27.84
CA SER A 21 -6.69 -15.30 -27.75
C SER A 21 -7.55 -14.36 -26.90
N PHE A 22 -8.88 -14.39 -27.04
CA PHE A 22 -9.79 -13.63 -26.19
C PHE A 22 -9.75 -14.08 -24.72
N ILE A 23 -9.62 -15.39 -24.45
CA ILE A 23 -9.48 -15.93 -23.09
C ILE A 23 -8.13 -15.49 -22.48
N PHE A 24 -7.04 -15.54 -23.25
CA PHE A 24 -5.72 -15.09 -22.78
C PHE A 24 -5.69 -13.59 -22.46
N ALA A 25 -6.31 -12.76 -23.30
CA ALA A 25 -6.45 -11.32 -23.06
C ALA A 25 -7.28 -10.99 -21.80
N ALA A 26 -8.29 -11.79 -21.49
CA ALA A 26 -9.14 -11.60 -20.30
C ALA A 26 -8.41 -11.91 -18.98
N ILE A 27 -7.35 -12.72 -19.00
CA ILE A 27 -6.58 -13.11 -17.79
C ILE A 27 -5.60 -12.01 -17.37
N LEU A 28 -5.20 -11.11 -18.27
CA LEU A 28 -4.16 -10.10 -18.01
C LEU A 28 -4.62 -8.89 -17.16
N ILE A 29 -5.87 -8.83 -16.71
CA ILE A 29 -6.47 -7.61 -16.11
C ILE A 29 -6.57 -7.65 -14.57
N SER A 30 -5.82 -8.51 -13.85
CA SER A 30 -6.03 -8.72 -12.40
C SER A 30 -4.86 -8.35 -11.47
N ALA A 31 -4.13 -7.27 -11.77
CA ALA A 31 -3.21 -6.65 -10.81
C ALA A 31 -3.77 -5.30 -10.33
N CYS A 32 -4.73 -5.34 -9.40
CA CYS A 32 -5.25 -4.13 -8.76
C CYS A 32 -4.62 -3.98 -7.38
N SER A 33 -3.49 -3.28 -7.33
CA SER A 33 -2.99 -2.67 -6.10
C SER A 33 -3.93 -1.55 -5.70
N LYS A 34 -4.42 -1.55 -4.46
CA LYS A 34 -5.34 -0.54 -3.96
C LYS A 34 -4.58 0.49 -3.14
N ASP A 35 -4.78 1.75 -3.49
CA ASP A 35 -4.30 2.87 -2.69
C ASP A 35 -5.10 2.96 -1.38
N ILE A 36 -4.38 3.09 -0.28
CA ILE A 36 -4.91 3.32 1.06
C ILE A 36 -4.74 4.82 1.34
N VAL A 37 -5.85 5.55 1.23
CA VAL A 37 -5.89 6.98 1.56
C VAL A 37 -6.10 7.14 3.07
N PHE A 38 -5.27 7.97 3.70
CA PHE A 38 -5.37 8.22 5.13
C PHE A 38 -6.54 9.18 5.42
N PRO A 39 -7.28 8.99 6.52
CA PRO A 39 -8.13 10.02 7.09
C PRO A 39 -7.37 11.33 7.38
N ASN A 40 -8.12 12.42 7.50
CA ASN A 40 -7.56 13.72 7.85
C ASN A 40 -6.87 13.67 9.21
N SER A 41 -5.71 14.34 9.28
CA SER A 41 -4.96 14.51 10.52
C SER A 41 -5.59 15.58 11.42
N GLU A 42 -5.65 15.32 12.73
CA GLU A 42 -5.97 16.36 13.72
C GLU A 42 -4.77 17.28 14.02
N VAL A 43 -3.54 16.81 13.76
CA VAL A 43 -2.28 17.52 14.05
C VAL A 43 -1.85 18.40 12.87
N VAL A 44 -2.00 17.90 11.64
CA VAL A 44 -1.67 18.60 10.39
C VAL A 44 -2.84 18.46 9.41
N PRO A 45 -3.94 19.22 9.58
CA PRO A 45 -5.19 19.01 8.82
C PRO A 45 -5.08 19.08 7.30
N ALA A 46 -4.07 19.78 6.78
CA ALA A 46 -3.83 19.87 5.34
C ALA A 46 -3.07 18.68 4.76
N ALA A 47 -2.46 17.82 5.61
CA ALA A 47 -1.64 16.72 5.14
C ALA A 47 -2.50 15.62 4.49
N GLU A 48 -2.10 15.21 3.29
CA GLU A 48 -2.75 14.15 2.51
C GLU A 48 -1.76 13.01 2.33
N ALA A 49 -2.12 11.81 2.79
CA ALA A 49 -1.25 10.64 2.69
C ALA A 49 -1.93 9.52 1.90
N VAL A 50 -1.15 8.96 0.98
CA VAL A 50 -1.52 7.80 0.18
C VAL A 50 -0.46 6.72 0.36
N LEU A 51 -0.91 5.53 0.71
CA LEU A 51 -0.09 4.35 0.93
C LEU A 51 -0.45 3.27 -0.08
N LYS A 52 0.56 2.74 -0.75
CA LYS A 52 0.44 1.60 -1.65
C LYS A 52 1.24 0.44 -1.10
N ILE A 53 0.63 -0.75 -1.11
CA ILE A 53 1.24 -1.98 -0.61
C ILE A 53 1.06 -3.07 -1.67
N ASP A 54 2.18 -3.61 -2.13
CA ASP A 54 2.23 -4.66 -3.14
C ASP A 54 2.96 -5.88 -2.57
N GLU A 55 2.35 -7.06 -2.63
CA GLU A 55 3.04 -8.31 -2.31
C GLU A 55 3.81 -8.80 -3.54
N ASN A 56 5.10 -9.05 -3.39
CA ASN A 56 5.93 -9.57 -4.46
C ASN A 56 5.98 -11.11 -4.47
N SER A 57 6.60 -11.68 -5.51
CA SER A 57 6.71 -13.14 -5.69
C SER A 57 7.45 -13.88 -4.58
N SER A 58 8.18 -13.16 -3.72
CA SER A 58 8.94 -13.69 -2.60
C SER A 58 8.22 -13.52 -1.25
N ASN A 59 6.91 -13.20 -1.27
CA ASN A 59 6.08 -12.91 -0.10
C ASN A 59 6.60 -11.76 0.78
N ASN A 60 7.32 -10.81 0.17
CA ASN A 60 7.63 -9.53 0.81
C ASN A 60 6.64 -8.47 0.34
N TYR A 61 6.34 -7.53 1.21
CA TYR A 61 5.48 -6.39 0.94
C TYR A 61 6.34 -5.18 0.58
N GLU A 62 6.21 -4.69 -0.64
CA GLU A 62 6.70 -3.39 -1.09
C GLU A 62 5.73 -2.31 -0.59
N VAL A 63 6.26 -1.30 0.08
CA VAL A 63 5.50 -0.28 0.79
C VAL A 63 5.93 1.07 0.26
N LYS A 64 4.99 1.80 -0.36
CA LYS A 64 5.21 3.14 -0.89
C LYS A 64 4.26 4.11 -0.22
N LEU A 65 4.80 5.05 0.51
CA LEU A 65 4.05 6.09 1.20
C LEU A 65 4.42 7.44 0.60
N VAL A 66 3.41 8.19 0.17
CA VAL A 66 3.55 9.58 -0.25
C VAL A 66 2.70 10.44 0.65
N VAL A 67 3.28 11.51 1.18
CA VAL A 67 2.57 12.51 1.97
C VAL A 67 2.78 13.89 1.36
N GLU A 68 1.69 14.57 1.04
CA GLU A 68 1.68 15.94 0.54
C GLU A 68 1.16 16.90 1.60
N ASN A 69 1.49 18.19 1.46
CA ASN A 69 1.08 19.26 2.38
C ASN A 69 1.44 18.99 3.87
N LEU A 70 2.49 18.21 4.11
CA LEU A 70 2.98 17.88 5.44
C LEU A 70 3.81 19.04 6.01
N ALA A 71 3.38 19.61 7.13
CA ALA A 71 4.14 20.63 7.83
C ALA A 71 5.50 20.08 8.29
N ALA A 72 6.55 20.90 8.25
CA ALA A 72 7.84 20.54 8.85
C ALA A 72 7.68 20.22 10.35
N PRO A 73 8.36 19.19 10.89
CA PRO A 73 8.16 18.71 12.27
C PRO A 73 8.48 19.78 13.31
N GLU A 74 9.39 20.71 13.00
CA GLU A 74 9.77 21.81 13.90
C GLU A 74 8.64 22.84 14.08
N ARG A 75 7.66 22.85 13.17
CA ARG A 75 6.50 23.74 13.19
C ARG A 75 5.31 23.17 13.95
N LEU A 76 5.41 21.94 14.45
CA LEU A 76 4.37 21.33 15.28
C LEU A 76 4.34 21.93 16.68
N THR A 77 3.25 21.67 17.41
CA THR A 77 3.14 21.98 18.84
C THR A 77 2.72 20.72 19.61
N PRO A 78 3.58 20.16 20.49
CA PRO A 78 4.98 20.54 20.65
C PRO A 78 5.79 20.31 19.37
N SER A 79 6.88 21.07 19.24
CA SER A 79 7.84 20.96 18.13
C SER A 79 8.64 19.66 18.24
N ARG A 80 9.00 19.05 17.11
CA ARG A 80 9.77 17.80 16.99
C ARG A 80 10.84 17.92 15.90
N ARG A 81 11.66 16.89 15.73
CA ARG A 81 12.79 16.91 14.77
C ARG A 81 12.57 16.10 13.51
N ASN A 82 11.78 15.05 13.55
CA ASN A 82 11.51 14.24 12.37
C ASN A 82 10.09 13.68 12.38
N TYR A 83 9.79 12.94 11.32
CA TYR A 83 8.67 12.02 11.28
C TYR A 83 9.17 10.59 11.10
N VAL A 84 8.65 9.67 11.91
CA VAL A 84 8.92 8.23 11.83
C VAL A 84 7.66 7.52 11.36
N VAL A 85 7.83 6.59 10.41
CA VAL A 85 6.75 5.75 9.89
C VAL A 85 6.76 4.42 10.62
N TRP A 86 5.62 4.08 11.20
CA TRP A 86 5.38 2.85 11.95
C TRP A 86 4.41 1.95 11.21
N MET A 87 4.70 0.66 11.23
CA MET A 87 3.85 -0.37 10.67
C MET A 87 3.41 -1.33 11.76
N VAL A 88 2.11 -1.46 11.95
CA VAL A 88 1.54 -2.57 12.71
C VAL A 88 1.44 -3.76 11.80
N THR A 89 2.05 -4.86 12.21
CA THR A 89 2.04 -6.12 11.48
C THR A 89 1.05 -7.09 12.11
N LYS A 90 0.60 -8.07 11.35
CA LYS A 90 -0.37 -9.06 11.83
C LYS A 90 0.14 -9.94 12.96
N LYS A 91 1.46 -10.20 13.02
CA LYS A 91 2.07 -11.19 13.92
C LYS A 91 3.33 -10.72 14.65
N HIS A 92 3.95 -9.62 14.25
CA HIS A 92 5.26 -9.19 14.72
C HIS A 92 5.20 -7.83 15.46
N GLY A 93 4.01 -7.41 15.89
CA GLY A 93 3.81 -6.15 16.58
C GLY A 93 4.03 -4.94 15.67
N THR A 94 4.47 -3.84 16.28
CA THR A 94 4.73 -2.57 15.60
C THR A 94 6.22 -2.40 15.33
N ILE A 95 6.57 -2.05 14.10
CA ILE A 95 7.97 -1.86 13.68
C ILE A 95 8.15 -0.46 13.06
N ASN A 96 9.32 0.13 13.25
CA ASN A 96 9.75 1.33 12.52
C ASN A 96 10.17 0.89 11.11
N ILE A 97 9.61 1.51 10.07
CA ILE A 97 9.90 1.18 8.67
C ILE A 97 10.66 2.28 7.92
N GLY A 98 11.01 3.38 8.61
CA GLY A 98 11.80 4.47 8.06
C GLY A 98 11.32 5.85 8.49
N ASN A 99 12.12 6.86 8.13
CA ASN A 99 11.87 8.26 8.45
C ASN A 99 11.42 9.03 7.20
N LEU A 100 10.56 10.02 7.38
CA LEU A 100 10.16 10.93 6.32
C LEU A 100 11.01 12.20 6.34
N LYS A 101 11.48 12.60 5.16
CA LYS A 101 12.15 13.89 4.95
C LYS A 101 11.24 14.82 4.18
N VAL A 102 10.73 15.85 4.86
CA VAL A 102 9.87 16.86 4.23
C VAL A 102 10.71 17.79 3.36
N ASN A 103 10.37 17.88 2.08
CA ASN A 103 11.04 18.78 1.15
C ASN A 103 10.43 20.19 1.15
N ARG A 104 11.00 21.11 0.36
CA ARG A 104 10.54 22.51 0.26
C ARG A 104 9.10 22.69 -0.25
N LYS A 105 8.49 21.65 -0.83
CA LYS A 105 7.10 21.64 -1.30
C LYS A 105 6.15 20.99 -0.28
N ASN A 106 6.58 20.81 0.97
CA ASN A 106 5.82 20.10 2.01
C ASN A 106 5.46 18.66 1.60
N LYS A 107 6.31 18.00 0.79
CA LYS A 107 6.13 16.63 0.36
C LYS A 107 7.18 15.72 1.00
N ALA A 108 6.78 14.53 1.42
CA ALA A 108 7.67 13.48 1.88
C ALA A 108 7.28 12.12 1.29
N GLU A 109 8.27 11.27 1.08
CA GLU A 109 8.10 9.96 0.46
C GLU A 109 8.92 8.91 1.21
N LEU A 110 8.40 7.69 1.31
CA LEU A 110 9.10 6.51 1.83
C LEU A 110 8.80 5.33 0.91
N GLU A 111 9.85 4.67 0.44
CA GLU A 111 9.77 3.37 -0.24
C GLU A 111 10.61 2.36 0.54
N THR A 112 10.01 1.23 0.90
CA THR A 112 10.68 0.17 1.67
C THR A 112 10.06 -1.19 1.37
N MET A 113 10.70 -2.25 1.86
CA MET A 113 10.22 -3.62 1.73
C MET A 113 10.29 -4.34 3.07
N THR A 114 9.30 -5.17 3.37
CA THR A 114 9.20 -5.91 4.63
C THR A 114 8.67 -7.33 4.39
N PRO A 115 9.16 -8.35 5.10
CA PRO A 115 8.57 -9.69 5.07
C PRO A 115 7.29 -9.79 5.92
N TYR A 116 6.91 -8.73 6.63
CA TYR A 116 5.83 -8.78 7.61
C TYR A 116 4.53 -8.20 7.04
N GLU A 117 3.46 -9.00 7.08
CA GLU A 117 2.12 -8.62 6.62
C GLU A 117 1.59 -7.39 7.39
N PRO A 118 1.39 -6.23 6.72
CA PRO A 118 0.96 -5.00 7.37
C PRO A 118 -0.56 -4.98 7.56
N ILE A 119 -1.02 -4.41 8.68
CA ILE A 119 -2.45 -4.24 8.99
C ILE A 119 -2.85 -2.80 9.31
N ARG A 120 -1.86 -1.90 9.50
CA ARG A 120 -2.02 -0.45 9.73
C ARG A 120 -0.66 0.21 9.59
N VAL A 121 -0.62 1.43 9.04
CA VAL A 121 0.56 2.29 9.02
C VAL A 121 0.19 3.63 9.65
N PHE A 122 1.07 4.17 10.48
CA PHE A 122 0.88 5.49 11.09
C PHE A 122 2.21 6.21 11.20
N ILE A 123 2.15 7.54 11.33
CA ILE A 123 3.31 8.42 11.36
C ILE A 123 3.28 9.17 12.69
N THR A 124 4.40 9.22 13.38
CA THR A 124 4.58 10.05 14.57
C THR A 124 5.62 11.13 14.33
N ALA A 125 5.52 12.22 15.07
CA ALA A 125 6.59 13.21 15.14
C ALA A 125 7.53 12.88 16.30
N GLU A 126 8.83 12.77 16.05
CA GLU A 126 9.82 12.29 17.03
C GLU A 126 11.02 13.24 17.20
N ASP A 127 11.74 13.08 18.31
CA ASP A 127 12.96 13.85 18.60
C ASP A 127 14.24 13.15 18.09
N GLY A 128 14.16 11.90 17.65
CA GLY A 128 15.30 11.12 17.17
C GLY A 128 14.96 10.22 15.99
N ASP A 129 15.97 9.91 15.17
CA ASP A 129 15.83 9.14 13.92
C ASP A 129 15.73 7.62 14.13
N GLU A 130 16.23 7.11 15.26
CA GLU A 130 16.31 5.67 15.54
C GLU A 130 15.55 5.33 16.83
N VAL A 131 14.34 5.87 16.98
CA VAL A 131 13.47 5.54 18.11
C VAL A 131 12.95 4.11 17.98
N VAL A 132 12.95 3.39 19.10
CA VAL A 132 12.49 1.99 19.18
C VAL A 132 11.01 1.86 19.58
N LEU A 133 10.41 2.96 20.04
CA LEU A 133 8.99 3.07 20.39
C LEU A 133 8.40 4.37 19.87
N PRO A 134 7.14 4.36 19.40
CA PRO A 134 6.45 5.59 18.98
C PRO A 134 6.17 6.48 20.18
N SER A 135 6.35 7.79 20.01
CA SER A 135 5.83 8.78 20.95
C SER A 135 4.31 8.95 20.80
N THR A 136 3.76 9.80 21.66
CA THR A 136 2.31 10.04 21.74
C THR A 136 1.78 10.96 20.63
N GLN A 137 2.64 11.66 19.89
CA GLN A 137 2.23 12.62 18.88
C GLN A 137 2.05 11.94 17.53
N VAL A 138 0.95 11.21 17.39
CA VAL A 138 0.53 10.59 16.13
C VAL A 138 0.01 11.68 15.20
N VAL A 139 0.63 11.80 14.03
CA VAL A 139 0.36 12.84 13.05
C VAL A 139 -0.62 12.34 12.01
N LEU A 140 -0.41 11.13 11.50
CA LEU A 140 -1.24 10.53 10.45
C LEU A 140 -1.42 9.06 10.75
N ASP A 141 -2.60 8.51 10.47
CA ASP A 141 -2.91 7.12 10.76
C ASP A 141 -3.85 6.56 9.69
N SER A 142 -3.43 5.50 9.00
CA SER A 142 -4.26 4.84 7.97
C SER A 142 -5.56 4.24 8.54
N GLY A 143 -5.62 4.04 9.85
CA GLY A 143 -6.55 3.10 10.46
C GLY A 143 -6.18 1.65 10.12
N LYS A 144 -6.97 0.70 10.64
CA LYS A 144 -6.80 -0.71 10.29
C LYS A 144 -7.23 -0.95 8.85
N PHE A 145 -6.41 -1.69 8.10
CA PHE A 145 -6.76 -2.10 6.74
C PHE A 145 -8.03 -2.96 6.78
N LYS A 146 -8.96 -2.66 5.87
CA LYS A 146 -10.18 -3.44 5.71
C LYS A 146 -9.79 -4.78 5.08
N LYS A 147 -10.26 -5.87 5.67
CA LYS A 147 -10.15 -7.22 5.08
C LYS A 147 -11.06 -7.35 3.86
#